data_AF-A0A1I7ZYP1-F1
#
_entry.id   AF-A0A1I7ZYP1-F1
#
_cell.length_a   1.000
_cell.length_b   1.000
_cell.length_c   1.000
_cell.angle_alpha   90.00
_cell.angle_beta   90.00
_cell.angle_gamma   90.00
#
_symmetry.space_group_name_H-M   'P 1'
#
loop_
_entity.id
_entity.type
_entity.pdbx_description
1 polymer ?
#
loop_
_entity_poly.entity_id
_entity_poly.type
_entity_poly.pdbx_seq_one_letter_code
_entity_poly.pdbx_strand_id
1 'polypeptide(L)'
;LSREITNRIQKLRKSAKLQATQPATVYCEAADGTALFAVLNKFQETIATTTGTPVVLGGVPAEIAKLIEADYDVKGENLKLALVTPN
;
A
#
# COMPACT_ATOMS: atom_id res chain seq x y z
N LEU A 1 6.86 10.98 5.28
CA LEU A 1 5.86 9.91 5.44
C LEU A 1 5.25 9.56 4.09
N SER A 2 4.53 10.46 3.40
CA SER A 2 3.97 10.17 2.06
C SER A 2 4.98 9.62 1.04
N ARG A 3 6.12 10.32 0.83
CA ARG A 3 7.23 9.83 -0.04
C ARG A 3 7.77 8.46 0.37
N GLU A 4 7.82 8.17 1.67
CA GLU A 4 8.31 6.88 2.15
C GLU A 4 7.32 5.77 1.81
N ILE A 5 6.02 5.98 2.08
CA ILE A 5 4.96 5.05 1.73
C ILE A 5 4.96 4.78 0.21
N THR A 6 5.05 5.83 -0.62
CA THR A 6 5.18 5.71 -2.08
C THR A 6 6.36 4.80 -2.46
N ASN A 7 7.54 5.02 -1.87
CA ASN A 7 8.71 4.18 -2.12
C ASN A 7 8.51 2.72 -1.69
N ARG A 8 7.82 2.47 -0.55
CA ARG A 8 7.51 1.11 -0.08
C ARG A 8 6.56 0.40 -1.02
N ILE A 9 5.49 1.07 -1.48
CA ILE A 9 4.55 0.52 -2.46
C ILE A 9 5.26 0.19 -3.78
N GLN A 10 6.09 1.11 -4.29
CA GLN A 10 6.88 0.85 -5.50
C GLN A 10 7.84 -0.33 -5.35
N LYS A 11 8.49 -0.48 -4.18
CA LYS A 11 9.32 -1.65 -3.87
C LYS A 11 8.49 -2.93 -3.85
N LEU A 12 7.34 -2.91 -3.19
CA LEU A 12 6.45 -4.07 -3.10
C LEU A 12 5.98 -4.52 -4.49
N ARG A 13 5.62 -3.57 -5.36
CA ARG A 13 5.24 -3.84 -6.76
C ARG A 13 6.38 -4.47 -7.55
N LYS A 14 7.63 -4.00 -7.36
CA LYS A 14 8.82 -4.62 -7.97
C LYS A 14 9.07 -6.04 -7.43
N SER A 15 8.92 -6.26 -6.13
CA SER A 15 9.05 -7.58 -5.51
C SER A 15 8.02 -8.58 -6.03
N ALA A 16 6.80 -8.09 -6.27
CA ALA A 16 5.73 -8.85 -6.90
C ALA A 16 5.96 -9.15 -8.40
N LYS A 17 7.05 -8.63 -8.99
CA LYS A 17 7.34 -8.68 -10.43
C LYS A 17 6.19 -8.14 -11.30
N LEU A 18 5.37 -7.26 -10.74
CA LEU A 18 4.27 -6.61 -11.46
C LEU A 18 4.84 -5.61 -12.45
N GLN A 19 4.39 -5.71 -13.70
CA GLN A 19 4.72 -4.69 -14.69
C GLN A 19 4.01 -3.37 -14.36
N ALA A 20 4.58 -2.26 -14.81
CA ALA A 20 4.01 -0.92 -14.60
C ALA A 20 2.61 -0.76 -15.20
N THR A 21 2.27 -1.59 -16.19
CA THR A 21 0.97 -1.62 -16.88
C THR A 21 -0.03 -2.58 -16.25
N GLN A 22 0.42 -3.49 -15.37
CA GLN A 22 -0.51 -4.45 -14.77
C GLN A 22 -1.39 -3.78 -13.71
N PRO A 23 -2.71 -4.00 -13.76
CA PRO A 23 -3.62 -3.51 -12.74
C PRO A 23 -3.32 -4.23 -11.43
N ALA A 24 -3.14 -3.47 -10.36
CA ALA A 24 -2.96 -4.00 -9.01
C ALA A 24 -3.49 -2.98 -8.02
N THR A 25 -4.00 -3.45 -6.89
CA THR A 25 -4.51 -2.60 -5.80
C THR A 25 -3.65 -2.85 -4.58
N VAL A 26 -3.23 -1.79 -3.90
CA VAL A 26 -2.48 -1.88 -2.65
C VAL A 26 -3.38 -1.54 -1.48
N TYR A 27 -3.45 -2.46 -0.52
CA TYR A 27 -4.11 -2.31 0.75
C TYR A 27 -3.07 -1.87 1.78
N CYS A 28 -3.36 -0.77 2.47
CA CYS A 28 -2.53 -0.20 3.51
C CYS A 28 -3.28 -0.32 4.84
N GLU A 29 -2.80 -1.19 5.71
CA GLU A 29 -3.30 -1.35 7.07
C GLU A 29 -2.32 -0.63 8.03
N ALA A 30 -2.85 0.35 8.75
CA ALA A 30 -2.13 1.13 9.75
C ALA A 30 -3.06 1.31 10.96
N ALA A 31 -2.49 1.40 12.16
CA ALA A 31 -3.29 1.58 13.37
C ALA A 31 -4.02 2.93 13.36
N ASP A 32 -5.31 2.95 13.70
CA ASP A 32 -6.09 4.17 13.82
C ASP A 32 -5.49 5.14 14.86
N GLY A 33 -5.53 6.44 14.56
CA GLY A 33 -4.97 7.49 15.43
C GLY A 33 -3.46 7.71 15.28
N THR A 34 -2.78 6.94 14.43
CA THR A 34 -1.36 7.14 14.09
C THR A 34 -1.14 8.31 13.13
N ALA A 35 0.06 8.90 13.18
CA ALA A 35 0.47 9.91 12.20
C ALA A 35 0.54 9.30 10.79
N LEU A 36 0.96 8.04 10.70
CA LEU A 36 0.91 7.23 9.49
C LEU A 36 -0.50 7.14 8.90
N PHE A 37 -1.51 6.78 9.70
CA PHE A 37 -2.90 6.70 9.25
C PHE A 37 -3.42 8.05 8.75
N ALA A 38 -3.14 9.13 9.48
CA ALA A 38 -3.51 10.48 9.06
C ALA A 38 -2.88 10.87 7.71
N VAL A 39 -1.61 10.49 7.48
CA VAL A 39 -0.91 10.74 6.22
C VAL A 39 -1.46 9.86 5.10
N LEU A 40 -1.70 8.58 5.36
CA LEU A 40 -2.28 7.65 4.41
C LEU A 40 -3.64 8.16 3.93
N ASN A 41 -4.52 8.55 4.86
CA ASN A 41 -5.83 9.09 4.56
C ASN A 41 -5.76 10.42 3.79
N LYS A 42 -4.85 11.32 4.19
CA LYS A 42 -4.71 12.63 3.52
C LYS A 42 -4.05 12.56 2.14
N PHE A 43 -3.11 11.65 1.94
CA PHE A 43 -2.31 11.55 0.70
C PHE A 43 -2.65 10.31 -0.14
N GLN A 44 -3.73 9.60 0.17
CA GLN A 44 -4.14 8.38 -0.52
C GLN A 44 -4.15 8.55 -2.04
N GLU A 45 -4.83 9.58 -2.53
CA GLU A 45 -4.97 9.86 -3.98
C GLU A 45 -3.64 10.25 -4.63
N THR A 46 -2.83 11.05 -3.93
CA THR A 46 -1.49 11.42 -4.40
C THR A 46 -0.57 10.21 -4.52
N ILE A 47 -0.59 9.33 -3.50
CA ILE A 47 0.19 8.09 -3.51
C ILE A 47 -0.30 7.17 -4.62
N ALA A 48 -1.62 7.03 -4.79
CA ALA A 48 -2.20 6.19 -5.82
C ALA A 48 -1.80 6.66 -7.23
N THR A 49 -1.88 7.97 -7.47
CA THR A 49 -1.48 8.59 -8.73
C THR A 49 0.03 8.44 -8.98
N THR A 50 0.86 8.70 -7.96
CA THR A 50 2.33 8.63 -8.08
C THR A 50 2.83 7.20 -8.30
N THR A 51 2.18 6.22 -7.68
CA THR A 51 2.53 4.81 -7.82
C THR A 51 1.83 4.13 -9.00
N GLY A 52 0.87 4.80 -9.63
CA GLY A 52 -0.03 4.20 -10.63
C GLY A 52 -0.76 2.97 -10.09
N THR A 53 -1.08 2.97 -8.79
CA THR A 53 -1.65 1.82 -8.06
C THR A 53 -2.73 2.33 -7.12
N PRO A 54 -4.00 1.96 -7.31
CA PRO A 54 -5.06 2.27 -6.35
C PRO A 54 -4.66 1.89 -4.92
N VAL A 55 -4.79 2.85 -4.00
CA VAL A 55 -4.51 2.68 -2.57
C VAL A 55 -5.84 2.56 -1.83
N VAL A 56 -5.99 1.50 -1.06
CA VAL A 56 -7.15 1.25 -0.19
C VAL A 56 -6.66 1.20 1.25
N LEU A 57 -7.32 1.90 2.15
CA LEU A 57 -7.02 1.85 3.57
C LEU A 57 -7.81 0.74 4.24
N GLY A 58 -7.14 -0.05 5.06
CA GLY A 58 -7.72 -1.19 5.76
C GLY A 58 -7.16 -2.53 5.29
N GLY A 59 -7.62 -3.59 5.95
CA GLY A 59 -7.20 -4.95 5.68
C GLY A 59 -7.67 -5.45 4.32
N VAL A 60 -6.93 -6.41 3.76
CA VAL A 60 -7.36 -7.11 2.54
C VAL A 60 -8.58 -7.96 2.87
N PRO A 61 -9.68 -7.86 2.10
CA PRO A 61 -10.84 -8.73 2.29
C PRO A 61 -10.45 -10.20 2.06
N ALA A 62 -11.00 -11.10 2.89
CA ALA A 62 -10.64 -12.52 2.89
C ALA A 62 -10.90 -13.24 1.54
N GLU A 63 -11.76 -12.66 0.71
CA GLU A 63 -12.13 -13.19 -0.60
C GLU A 63 -11.11 -12.85 -1.71
N ILE A 64 -10.16 -11.96 -1.45
CA ILE A 64 -9.15 -11.55 -2.43
C ILE A 64 -7.82 -12.23 -2.16
N ALA A 65 -7.29 -12.92 -3.18
CA ALA A 65 -5.96 -13.48 -3.15
C ALA A 65 -4.90 -12.37 -3.11
N LYS A 66 -4.13 -12.32 -2.02
CA LYS A 66 -2.96 -11.44 -1.91
C LYS A 66 -1.86 -11.97 -2.81
N LEU A 67 -1.29 -11.09 -3.63
CA LEU A 67 -0.13 -11.41 -4.45
C LEU A 67 1.15 -11.37 -3.60
N ILE A 68 1.29 -10.34 -2.78
CA ILE A 68 2.39 -10.18 -1.82
C ILE A 68 1.94 -9.31 -0.67
N GLU A 69 2.45 -9.58 0.53
CA GLU A 69 2.30 -8.70 1.69
C GLU A 69 3.67 -8.41 2.31
N ALA A 70 3.79 -7.23 2.92
CA ALA A 70 4.98 -6.84 3.67
C ALA A 70 4.64 -5.85 4.78
N ASP A 71 5.24 -6.09 5.93
CA ASP A 71 5.20 -5.21 7.10
C ASP A 71 6.41 -4.26 7.07
N TYR A 72 6.15 -3.01 7.38
CA TYR A 72 7.16 -1.96 7.47
C TYR A 72 7.02 -1.21 8.79
N ASP A 73 8.15 -0.93 9.44
CA ASP A 73 8.21 0.10 10.46
C ASP A 73 8.45 1.44 9.79
N VAL A 74 7.52 2.37 9.95
CA VAL A 74 7.64 3.75 9.46
C VAL A 74 7.59 4.67 10.68
N LYS A 75 8.76 5.12 11.12
CA LYS A 75 8.92 5.98 12.31
C LYS A 75 8.33 5.38 13.60
N GLY A 76 8.48 4.06 13.81
CA GLY A 76 7.92 3.39 14.98
C GLY A 76 6.43 3.03 14.87
N GLU A 77 5.82 3.28 13.70
CA GLU A 77 4.44 2.91 13.40
C GLU A 77 4.44 1.70 12.45
N ASN A 78 3.65 0.67 12.76
CA ASN A 78 3.55 -0.51 11.91
C ASN A 78 2.64 -0.23 10.71
N LEU A 79 3.20 -0.39 9.52
CA LEU A 79 2.53 -0.27 8.24
C LEU A 79 2.52 -1.62 7.53
N LYS A 80 1.34 -2.19 7.37
CA LYS A 80 1.15 -3.38 6.54
C LYS A 80 0.73 -2.96 5.14
N LEU A 81 1.47 -3.44 4.16
CA LEU A 81 1.15 -3.26 2.74
C LEU A 81 0.87 -4.61 2.11
N ALA A 82 -0.28 -4.75 1.49
CA ALA A 82 -0.63 -5.95 0.74
C ALA A 82 -1.04 -5.57 -0.68
N LEU A 83 -0.38 -6.17 -1.66
CA LEU A 83 -0.69 -6.00 -3.06
C LEU A 83 -1.60 -7.15 -3.50
N VAL A 84 -2.70 -6.78 -4.15
CA VAL A 84 -3.63 -7.71 -4.78
C VAL A 84 -3.72 -7.40 -6.27
N THR A 85 -3.98 -8.42 -7.07
CA THR A 85 -4.27 -8.27 -8.49
C THR A 85 -5.72 -8.66 -8.74
N PRO A 86 -6.45 -7.94 -9.61
CA PRO A 86 -7.72 -8.45 -10.11
C PRO A 86 -7.42 -9.76 -10.87
N ASN A 87 -8.14 -10.81 -10.51
CA ASN A 87 -8.04 -12.14 -11.11
C ASN A 87 -8.68 -12.15 -12.51
#